data_AF-A0AA41VR09-F1
#
_entry.id   AF-A0AA41VR09-F1
#
_cell.length_a   1.000
_cell.length_b   1.000
_cell.length_c   1.000
_cell.angle_alpha   90.00
_cell.angle_beta   90.00
_cell.angle_gamma   90.00
#
_symmetry.space_group_name_H-M   'P 1'
#
loop_
_entity.id
_entity.type
_entity.pdbx_description
1 polymer ?
#
loop_
_entity_poly.entity_id
_entity_poly.type
_entity_poly.pdbx_seq_one_letter_code
_entity_poly.pdbx_strand_id
1 'polypeptide(L)'
;MILHSKKHRSLKHCWREIGLALPYRPWDAVYQRGCSLLTRSESRTWTEDEKAFVLKYYEKHGPDWKTMAQILGKNRYHVHDTWRRIFRAGLRKGKWNQMEYKSLFDSVNKDMRMRVYEEKYSKYGLIRDNICWKAVSDCLATRTEMRCCMKWYGQLSSSMVKRKEWADTDDYRLLDELLRLDACCVEDVDWDNLLEHRSGDISLKRWRQMVNHIGEHGLQSFAKQVEVLAKRYCPELLEVREALDSRPSVD
;
A
#
# COMPACT_ATOMS: atom_id res chain seq x y z
N MET A 1 8.03 22.97 -32.51
CA MET A 1 9.15 23.90 -32.25
C MET A 1 9.44 24.10 -30.77
N ILE A 2 8.55 24.70 -29.97
CA ILE A 2 8.85 25.10 -28.58
C ILE A 2 9.07 23.91 -27.61
N LEU A 3 8.45 22.75 -27.88
CA LEU A 3 8.67 21.50 -27.12
C LEU A 3 10.07 20.91 -27.29
N HIS A 4 10.76 21.29 -28.36
CA HIS A 4 12.14 20.90 -28.65
C HIS A 4 13.09 22.08 -28.51
N SER A 5 12.75 23.06 -27.66
CA SER A 5 13.56 24.27 -27.44
C SER A 5 15.02 23.99 -27.11
N LYS A 6 15.33 22.87 -26.46
CA LYS A 6 16.72 22.43 -26.20
C LYS A 6 17.52 22.13 -27.48
N LYS A 7 16.85 21.73 -28.57
CA LYS A 7 17.47 21.44 -29.87
C LYS A 7 17.63 22.68 -30.74
N HIS A 8 16.95 23.78 -30.42
CA HIS A 8 16.97 25.02 -31.20
C HIS A 8 17.56 26.15 -30.36
N ARG A 9 18.77 26.59 -30.70
CA ARG A 9 19.54 27.58 -29.91
C ARG A 9 18.74 28.87 -29.64
N SER A 10 17.93 29.33 -30.60
CA SER A 10 17.05 30.50 -30.49
C SER A 10 15.89 30.35 -29.50
N LEU A 11 15.51 29.12 -29.13
CA LEU A 11 14.35 28.85 -28.26
C LEU A 11 14.75 28.39 -26.85
N LYS A 12 16.04 28.29 -26.53
CA LYS A 12 16.55 27.62 -25.31
C LYS A 12 15.95 28.15 -23.99
N HIS A 13 15.54 29.43 -23.95
CA HIS A 13 14.99 30.09 -22.76
C HIS A 13 13.50 30.47 -22.86
N CYS A 14 12.81 30.07 -23.93
CA CYS A 14 11.42 30.47 -24.19
C CYS A 14 10.45 30.16 -23.03
N TRP A 15 10.65 29.04 -22.32
CA TRP A 15 9.78 28.67 -21.19
C TRP A 15 10.02 29.52 -19.95
N ARG A 16 11.22 30.08 -19.77
CA ARG A 16 11.49 31.07 -18.71
C ARG A 16 10.82 32.40 -19.05
N GLU A 17 10.90 32.83 -20.30
CA GLU A 17 10.22 34.03 -20.79
C GLU A 17 8.69 33.94 -20.63
N ILE A 18 8.09 32.81 -21.03
CA ILE A 18 6.66 32.56 -20.77
C ILE A 18 6.36 32.56 -19.27
N GLY A 19 7.26 32.00 -18.45
CA GLY A 19 7.15 32.01 -16.99
C GLY A 19 7.15 33.41 -16.38
N LEU A 20 7.91 34.37 -16.94
CA LEU A 20 7.92 35.76 -16.48
C LEU A 20 6.56 36.44 -16.66
N ALA A 21 5.79 36.07 -17.68
CA ALA A 21 4.42 36.54 -17.87
C ALA A 21 3.39 35.89 -16.92
N LEU A 22 3.79 34.85 -16.17
CA LEU A 22 2.95 34.10 -15.23
C LEU A 22 3.61 34.07 -13.83
N PRO A 23 3.79 35.22 -13.17
CA PRO A 23 4.66 35.36 -11.99
C PRO A 23 4.21 34.53 -10.77
N TYR A 24 2.92 34.18 -10.70
CA TYR A 24 2.36 33.35 -9.62
C TYR A 24 2.46 31.84 -9.89
N ARG A 25 3.21 31.43 -10.92
CA ARG A 25 3.43 30.02 -11.29
C ARG A 25 4.94 29.77 -11.47
N PRO A 26 5.49 28.73 -10.83
CA PRO A 26 6.88 28.38 -11.07
C PRO A 26 7.07 27.89 -12.51
N TRP A 27 8.24 28.15 -13.08
CA TRP A 27 8.50 27.93 -14.51
C TRP A 27 8.33 26.46 -14.93
N ASP A 28 8.60 25.53 -14.01
CA ASP A 28 8.47 24.10 -14.22
C ASP A 28 6.99 23.72 -14.40
N ALA A 29 6.08 24.28 -13.60
CA ALA A 29 4.64 24.10 -13.77
C ALA A 29 4.15 24.66 -15.11
N VAL A 30 4.66 25.82 -15.52
CA VAL A 30 4.37 26.42 -16.84
C VAL A 30 4.85 25.51 -17.97
N TYR A 31 6.07 25.00 -17.88
CA TYR A 31 6.63 24.05 -18.85
C TYR A 31 5.81 22.76 -18.92
N GLN A 32 5.49 22.13 -17.79
CA GLN A 32 4.69 20.91 -17.76
C GLN A 32 3.31 21.13 -18.37
N ARG A 33 2.66 22.25 -18.02
CA ARG A 33 1.36 22.61 -18.59
C ARG A 33 1.44 22.85 -20.10
N GLY A 34 2.46 23.57 -20.55
CA GLY A 34 2.73 23.81 -21.97
C GLY A 34 2.97 22.51 -22.72
N CYS A 35 3.76 21.59 -22.17
CA CYS A 35 3.91 20.24 -22.71
C CYS A 35 2.57 19.53 -22.87
N SER A 36 1.73 19.53 -21.83
CA SER A 36 0.40 18.91 -21.89
C SER A 36 -0.51 19.52 -22.96
N LEU A 37 -0.49 20.86 -23.11
CA LEU A 37 -1.34 21.56 -24.08
C LEU A 37 -0.87 21.32 -25.53
N LEU A 38 0.43 21.39 -25.78
CA LEU A 38 1.01 21.31 -27.12
C LEU A 38 1.16 19.88 -27.66
N THR A 39 1.11 18.88 -26.78
CA THR A 39 1.09 17.45 -27.16
C THR A 39 -0.30 16.84 -27.00
N ARG A 40 -1.32 17.67 -26.81
CA ARG A 40 -2.70 17.23 -26.67
C ARG A 40 -3.21 16.75 -28.02
N SER A 41 -3.70 15.51 -28.08
CA SER A 41 -4.43 15.04 -29.27
C SER A 41 -5.79 15.72 -29.37
N GLU A 42 -6.27 15.94 -30.60
CA GLU A 42 -7.60 16.49 -30.87
C GLU A 42 -8.70 15.55 -30.37
N SER A 43 -8.56 14.26 -30.65
CA SER A 43 -9.41 13.22 -30.06
C SER A 43 -8.92 12.81 -28.68
N ARG A 44 -9.84 12.70 -27.72
CA ARG A 44 -9.59 12.17 -26.37
C ARG A 44 -9.99 10.70 -26.22
N THR A 45 -10.42 10.06 -27.30
CA THR A 45 -10.84 8.67 -27.27
C THR A 45 -9.65 7.72 -27.38
N TRP A 46 -9.84 6.52 -26.83
CA TRP A 46 -8.89 5.42 -26.90
C TRP A 46 -9.60 4.22 -27.52
N THR A 47 -9.08 3.74 -28.65
CA THR A 47 -9.62 2.54 -29.29
C THR A 47 -9.17 1.28 -28.55
N GLU A 48 -9.87 0.16 -28.75
CA GLU A 48 -9.46 -1.11 -28.15
C GLU A 48 -8.08 -1.57 -28.64
N ASP A 49 -7.74 -1.31 -29.90
CA ASP A 49 -6.41 -1.60 -30.46
C ASP A 49 -5.30 -0.79 -29.76
N GLU A 50 -5.55 0.50 -29.50
CA GLU A 50 -4.61 1.35 -28.76
C GLU A 50 -4.42 0.85 -27.32
N LYS A 51 -5.50 0.42 -26.67
CA LYS A 51 -5.44 -0.17 -25.31
C LYS A 51 -4.67 -1.48 -25.30
N ALA A 52 -4.92 -2.36 -26.28
CA ALA A 52 -4.21 -3.62 -26.44
C ALA A 52 -2.72 -3.40 -26.72
N PHE A 53 -2.37 -2.41 -27.55
CA PHE A 53 -0.99 -2.01 -27.79
C PHE A 53 -0.30 -1.54 -26.50
N VAL A 54 -0.96 -0.68 -25.70
CA VAL A 54 -0.43 -0.19 -24.43
C VAL A 54 -0.09 -1.34 -23.47
N LEU A 55 -0.98 -2.33 -23.35
CA LEU A 55 -0.74 -3.51 -22.51
C LEU A 55 0.45 -4.34 -23.02
N LYS A 56 0.44 -4.71 -24.30
CA LYS A 56 1.51 -5.53 -24.91
C LYS A 56 2.87 -4.85 -24.88
N TYR A 57 2.92 -3.54 -25.10
CA TYR A 57 4.16 -2.78 -25.01
C TYR A 57 4.67 -2.75 -23.57
N TYR A 58 3.79 -2.51 -22.59
CA TYR A 58 4.17 -2.48 -21.17
C TYR A 58 4.71 -3.83 -20.70
N GLU A 59 4.09 -4.94 -21.11
CA GLU A 59 4.56 -6.29 -20.78
C GLU A 59 5.99 -6.55 -21.30
N LYS A 60 6.32 -6.05 -22.50
CA LYS A 60 7.63 -6.27 -23.12
C LYS A 60 8.72 -5.30 -22.66
N HIS A 61 8.38 -4.03 -22.42
CA HIS A 61 9.34 -2.95 -22.24
C HIS A 61 9.23 -2.22 -20.90
N GLY A 62 8.21 -2.52 -20.08
CA GLY A 62 7.95 -1.84 -18.83
C GLY A 62 7.44 -0.40 -18.99
N PRO A 63 7.67 0.49 -17.99
CA PRO A 63 7.08 1.83 -17.92
C PRO A 63 7.78 2.88 -18.81
N ASP A 64 8.15 2.55 -20.05
CA ASP A 64 8.67 3.54 -21.01
C ASP A 64 7.55 4.32 -21.69
N TRP A 65 6.90 5.19 -20.90
CA TRP A 65 5.79 6.04 -21.37
C TRP A 65 6.21 7.00 -22.46
N LYS A 66 7.49 7.37 -22.54
CA LYS A 66 7.97 8.35 -23.51
C LYS A 66 8.01 7.74 -24.90
N THR A 67 8.63 6.57 -25.04
CA THR A 67 8.73 5.88 -26.32
C THR A 67 7.37 5.35 -26.77
N MET A 68 6.59 4.77 -25.84
CA MET A 68 5.23 4.30 -26.14
C MET A 68 4.34 5.42 -26.67
N ALA A 69 4.44 6.63 -26.10
CA ALA A 69 3.70 7.81 -26.53
C ALA A 69 4.12 8.33 -27.91
N GLN A 70 5.40 8.25 -28.24
CA GLN A 70 5.91 8.61 -29.57
C GLN A 70 5.35 7.67 -30.64
N ILE A 71 5.32 6.37 -30.37
CA ILE A 71 4.78 5.36 -31.30
C ILE A 71 3.27 5.57 -31.52
N LEU A 72 2.53 5.84 -30.45
CA LEU A 72 1.07 6.07 -30.51
C LEU A 72 0.69 7.47 -31.03
N GLY A 73 1.65 8.38 -31.18
CA GLY A 73 1.37 9.78 -31.49
C GLY A 73 0.52 10.51 -30.44
N LYS A 74 0.57 10.05 -29.17
CA LYS A 74 -0.23 10.61 -28.05
C LYS A 74 0.66 11.23 -26.97
N ASN A 75 0.05 11.90 -26.00
CA ASN A 75 0.75 12.44 -24.84
C ASN A 75 1.16 11.33 -23.85
N ARG A 76 2.41 11.32 -23.40
CA ARG A 76 2.96 10.36 -22.40
C ARG A 76 2.13 10.21 -21.12
N TYR A 77 1.57 11.31 -20.61
CA TYR A 77 0.76 11.30 -19.40
C TYR A 77 -0.60 10.64 -19.65
N HIS A 78 -1.18 10.83 -20.84
CA HIS A 78 -2.43 10.16 -21.21
C HIS A 78 -2.20 8.67 -21.42
N VAL A 79 -1.09 8.27 -22.03
CA VAL A 79 -0.72 6.86 -22.18
C VAL A 79 -0.61 6.18 -20.81
N HIS A 80 0.16 6.78 -19.90
CA HIS A 80 0.28 6.29 -18.52
C HIS A 80 -1.06 6.24 -17.78
N ASP A 81 -1.90 7.27 -17.90
CA ASP A 81 -3.21 7.28 -17.22
C ASP A 81 -4.18 6.24 -17.82
N THR A 82 -4.14 6.03 -19.14
CA THR A 82 -4.91 4.98 -19.81
C THR A 82 -4.47 3.60 -19.37
N TRP A 83 -3.16 3.30 -19.40
CA TRP A 83 -2.62 2.05 -18.87
C TRP A 83 -3.10 1.81 -17.43
N ARG A 84 -2.97 2.82 -16.57
CA ARG A 84 -3.39 2.77 -15.17
C ARG A 84 -4.88 2.47 -15.03
N ARG A 85 -5.75 3.06 -15.85
CA ARG A 85 -7.19 2.79 -15.85
C ARG A 85 -7.52 1.38 -16.29
N ILE A 86 -6.85 0.87 -17.33
CA ILE A 86 -7.04 -0.50 -17.83
C ILE A 86 -6.60 -1.50 -16.77
N PHE A 87 -5.38 -1.34 -16.25
CA PHE A 87 -4.85 -2.18 -15.18
C PHE A 87 -5.78 -2.20 -13.95
N ARG A 88 -6.30 -1.02 -13.56
CA ARG A 88 -7.23 -0.90 -12.44
C ARG A 88 -8.64 -1.39 -12.73
N ALA A 89 -9.04 -1.55 -13.99
CA ALA A 89 -10.38 -2.03 -14.35
C ALA A 89 -10.58 -3.50 -13.92
N GLY A 90 -9.52 -4.31 -13.97
CA GLY A 90 -9.53 -5.70 -13.50
C GLY A 90 -9.49 -5.87 -11.98
N LEU A 91 -9.23 -4.79 -11.23
CA LEU A 91 -9.14 -4.86 -9.77
C LEU A 91 -10.51 -4.95 -9.14
N ARG A 92 -10.60 -5.74 -8.07
CA ARG A 92 -11.85 -6.02 -7.36
C ARG A 92 -12.33 -4.78 -6.62
N LYS A 93 -13.64 -4.55 -6.69
CA LYS A 93 -14.36 -3.50 -5.97
C LYS A 93 -15.24 -4.11 -4.89
N GLY A 94 -15.55 -3.34 -3.85
CA GLY A 94 -16.44 -3.79 -2.77
C GLY A 94 -15.75 -4.61 -1.67
N LYS A 95 -16.51 -5.51 -1.05
CA LYS A 95 -16.12 -6.28 0.15
C LYS A 95 -14.83 -7.08 -0.08
N TRP A 96 -14.03 -7.19 0.97
CA TRP A 96 -12.83 -8.02 0.98
C TRP A 96 -13.20 -9.44 1.38
N ASN A 97 -12.67 -10.45 0.68
CA ASN A 97 -12.86 -11.84 1.08
C ASN A 97 -11.73 -12.35 1.98
N GLN A 98 -11.91 -13.52 2.59
CA GLN A 98 -10.92 -14.10 3.53
C GLN A 98 -9.57 -14.41 2.86
N MET A 99 -9.56 -14.76 1.57
CA MET A 99 -8.32 -14.94 0.81
C MET A 99 -7.56 -13.62 0.65
N GLU A 100 -8.24 -12.52 0.34
CA GLU A 100 -7.62 -11.20 0.24
C GLU A 100 -7.05 -10.74 1.58
N TYR A 101 -7.76 -11.01 2.69
CA TYR A 101 -7.22 -10.77 4.04
C TYR A 101 -5.95 -11.57 4.26
N LYS A 102 -5.99 -12.88 4.01
CA LYS A 102 -4.83 -13.75 4.21
C LYS A 102 -3.64 -13.30 3.34
N SER A 103 -3.84 -13.09 2.05
CA SER A 103 -2.78 -12.65 1.13
C SER A 103 -2.20 -11.28 1.50
N LEU A 104 -3.00 -10.36 2.03
CA LEU A 104 -2.52 -9.08 2.55
C LEU A 104 -1.60 -9.29 3.75
N PHE A 105 -2.00 -10.11 4.73
CA PHE A 105 -1.16 -10.46 5.87
C PHE A 105 0.12 -11.18 5.45
N ASP A 106 0.03 -12.19 4.59
CA ASP A 106 1.18 -12.95 4.09
C ASP A 106 2.20 -12.03 3.41
N SER A 107 1.73 -11.06 2.62
CA SER A 107 2.58 -10.09 1.92
C SER A 107 3.26 -9.12 2.90
N VAL A 108 2.53 -8.61 3.89
CA VAL A 108 3.09 -7.72 4.91
C VAL A 108 4.09 -8.46 5.82
N ASN A 109 3.75 -9.67 6.24
CA ASN A 109 4.62 -10.53 7.04
C ASN A 109 5.91 -10.88 6.29
N LYS A 110 5.83 -11.12 4.97
CA LYS A 110 6.99 -11.32 4.11
C LYS A 110 7.86 -10.06 4.02
N ASP A 111 7.25 -8.89 3.82
CA ASP A 111 7.95 -7.59 3.81
C ASP A 111 8.71 -7.36 5.12
N MET A 112 8.07 -7.60 6.26
CA MET A 112 8.70 -7.48 7.59
C MET A 112 9.92 -8.38 7.73
N ARG A 113 9.83 -9.66 7.34
CA ARG A 113 10.96 -10.61 7.40
C ARG A 113 12.14 -10.15 6.53
N MET A 114 11.88 -9.70 5.32
CA MET A 114 12.94 -9.24 4.41
C MET A 114 13.65 -8.00 4.96
N ARG A 115 12.87 -7.07 5.52
CA ARG A 115 13.38 -5.81 6.06
C ARG A 115 14.18 -5.95 7.35
N VAL A 116 14.23 -7.12 7.97
CA VAL A 116 15.21 -7.39 9.05
C VAL A 116 16.64 -7.15 8.57
N TYR A 117 16.90 -7.45 7.30
CA TYR A 117 18.23 -7.36 6.70
C TYR A 117 18.49 -6.04 5.95
N GLU A 118 17.52 -5.12 5.92
CA GLU A 118 17.63 -3.84 5.19
C GLU A 118 17.84 -2.65 6.13
N GLU A 119 18.52 -1.62 5.64
CA GLU A 119 18.74 -0.37 6.36
C GLU A 119 17.46 0.48 6.44
N LYS A 120 17.23 1.07 7.62
CA LYS A 120 16.05 1.91 7.90
C LYS A 120 16.36 3.37 7.56
N TYR A 121 16.02 3.79 6.36
CA TYR A 121 16.15 5.19 5.94
C TYR A 121 14.93 6.03 6.33
N SER A 122 15.13 7.20 6.94
CA SER A 122 14.03 8.12 7.32
C SER A 122 13.64 9.12 6.21
N LYS A 123 14.26 9.01 5.04
CA LYS A 123 14.07 9.96 3.94
C LYS A 123 12.59 9.94 3.51
N TYR A 124 11.90 11.08 3.64
CA TYR A 124 10.53 11.37 3.19
C TYR A 124 9.35 11.14 4.15
N GLY A 125 9.59 10.87 5.43
CA GLY A 125 8.51 10.71 6.42
C GLY A 125 7.88 9.33 6.33
N LEU A 126 8.24 8.47 7.28
CA LEU A 126 7.81 7.07 7.27
C LEU A 126 6.34 7.00 7.68
N ILE A 127 5.51 6.37 6.83
CA ILE A 127 4.24 5.81 7.31
C ILE A 127 4.61 4.78 8.38
N ARG A 128 3.91 4.77 9.52
CA ARG A 128 4.17 3.98 10.75
C ARG A 128 5.09 2.75 10.62
N ASP A 129 4.77 1.82 9.71
CA ASP A 129 5.52 0.56 9.57
C ASP A 129 6.55 0.54 8.41
N ASN A 130 6.63 1.60 7.59
CA ASN A 130 7.44 1.71 6.36
C ASN A 130 7.23 0.55 5.36
N ILE A 131 6.00 0.03 5.30
CA ILE A 131 5.60 -1.06 4.41
C ILE A 131 5.56 -0.56 2.95
N CYS A 132 6.17 -1.32 2.04
CA CYS A 132 6.08 -1.05 0.61
C CYS A 132 4.71 -1.48 0.04
N TRP A 133 3.70 -0.61 0.18
CA TRP A 133 2.33 -0.90 -0.28
C TRP A 133 2.22 -1.18 -1.78
N LYS A 134 3.17 -0.70 -2.58
CA LYS A 134 3.24 -1.02 -4.01
C LYS A 134 3.57 -2.50 -4.21
N ALA A 135 4.61 -3.02 -3.56
CA ALA A 135 4.96 -4.44 -3.62
C ALA A 135 3.82 -5.32 -3.07
N VAL A 136 3.22 -4.92 -1.95
CA VAL A 136 2.05 -5.63 -1.37
C VAL A 136 0.88 -5.70 -2.35
N SER A 137 0.54 -4.59 -3.01
CA SER A 137 -0.53 -4.53 -4.01
C SER A 137 -0.23 -5.38 -5.24
N ASP A 138 1.03 -5.37 -5.69
CA ASP A 138 1.46 -6.17 -6.84
C ASP A 138 1.41 -7.68 -6.53
N CYS A 139 1.77 -8.10 -5.30
CA CYS A 139 1.60 -9.48 -4.85
C CYS A 139 0.12 -9.88 -4.68
N LEU A 140 -0.72 -8.98 -4.16
CA LEU A 140 -2.14 -9.25 -3.94
C LEU A 140 -2.92 -9.32 -5.27
N ALA A 141 -2.50 -8.57 -6.29
CA ALA A 141 -3.07 -8.49 -7.64
C ALA A 141 -4.58 -8.13 -7.75
N THR A 142 -5.30 -7.97 -6.63
CA THR A 142 -6.75 -7.69 -6.63
C THR A 142 -7.10 -6.26 -6.20
N ARG A 143 -6.21 -5.56 -5.48
CA ARG A 143 -6.45 -4.23 -4.92
C ARG A 143 -5.26 -3.32 -5.15
N THR A 144 -5.50 -2.00 -5.14
CA THR A 144 -4.45 -0.98 -5.26
C THR A 144 -3.68 -0.80 -3.96
N GLU A 145 -2.48 -0.24 -4.07
CA GLU A 145 -1.57 0.13 -2.98
C GLU A 145 -2.29 0.96 -1.89
N MET A 146 -3.06 1.95 -2.32
CA MET A 146 -3.84 2.80 -1.42
C MET A 146 -4.92 2.00 -0.67
N ARG A 147 -5.58 1.05 -1.34
CA ARG A 147 -6.64 0.24 -0.72
C ARG A 147 -6.07 -0.76 0.28
N CYS A 148 -4.90 -1.35 -0.01
CA CYS A 148 -4.17 -2.19 0.94
C CYS A 148 -3.77 -1.40 2.19
N CYS A 149 -3.14 -0.23 2.01
CA CYS A 149 -2.72 0.65 3.10
C CYS A 149 -3.90 1.07 3.99
N MET A 150 -4.98 1.57 3.39
CA MET A 150 -6.19 1.96 4.13
C MET A 150 -6.83 0.77 4.85
N LYS A 151 -6.82 -0.42 4.24
CA LYS A 151 -7.36 -1.62 4.87
C LYS A 151 -6.53 -2.05 6.07
N TRP A 152 -5.20 -2.01 5.94
CA TRP A 152 -4.28 -2.34 7.02
C TRP A 152 -4.47 -1.43 8.22
N TYR A 153 -4.22 -0.13 8.05
CA TYR A 153 -4.26 0.82 9.17
C TYR A 153 -5.67 1.19 9.65
N GLY A 154 -6.68 0.95 8.82
CA GLY A 154 -8.07 1.25 9.18
C GLY A 154 -8.79 0.12 9.91
N GLN A 155 -8.35 -1.14 9.76
CA GLN A 155 -9.09 -2.30 10.28
C GLN A 155 -8.21 -3.42 10.83
N LEU A 156 -7.06 -3.70 10.22
CA LEU A 156 -6.27 -4.89 10.53
C LEU A 156 -5.23 -4.61 11.61
N SER A 157 -4.42 -3.56 11.47
CA SER A 157 -3.56 -3.12 12.56
C SER A 157 -4.39 -2.38 13.60
N SER A 158 -4.01 -2.55 14.87
CA SER A 158 -4.75 -1.98 15.98
C SER A 158 -4.76 -0.45 15.90
N SER A 159 -5.96 0.13 15.83
CA SER A 159 -6.17 1.58 15.91
C SER A 159 -5.81 2.13 17.31
N MET A 160 -5.76 1.25 18.31
CA MET A 160 -5.41 1.56 19.69
C MET A 160 -3.94 1.93 19.85
N VAL A 161 -3.07 1.54 18.90
CA VAL A 161 -1.67 1.96 18.89
C VAL A 161 -1.53 3.46 18.64
N LYS A 162 -2.40 4.06 17.80
CA LYS A 162 -2.43 5.51 17.61
C LYS A 162 -2.78 6.25 18.92
N ARG A 163 -3.56 5.60 19.79
CA ARG A 163 -3.95 6.10 21.11
C ARG A 163 -2.93 5.78 22.21
N LYS A 164 -1.86 5.04 21.87
CA LYS A 164 -0.84 4.52 22.81
C LYS A 164 -1.39 3.55 23.87
N GLU A 165 -2.58 2.99 23.64
CA GLU A 165 -3.23 2.00 24.52
C GLU A 165 -2.80 0.57 24.19
N TRP A 166 -2.17 0.37 23.03
CA TRP A 166 -1.73 -0.91 22.48
C TRP A 166 -0.37 -0.71 21.82
N ALA A 167 0.50 -1.71 21.83
CA ALA A 167 1.77 -1.70 21.10
C ALA A 167 1.64 -2.49 19.80
N ASP A 168 2.52 -2.22 18.85
CA ASP A 168 2.57 -2.93 17.57
C ASP A 168 2.88 -4.43 17.72
N THR A 169 3.53 -4.80 18.82
CA THR A 169 3.89 -6.18 19.20
C THR A 169 2.77 -6.90 19.97
N ASP A 170 1.78 -6.19 20.50
CA ASP A 170 0.80 -6.78 21.42
C ASP A 170 -0.19 -7.71 20.73
N ASP A 171 -0.48 -7.51 19.43
CA ASP A 171 -1.29 -8.46 18.66
C ASP A 171 -0.63 -9.85 18.60
N TYR A 172 0.71 -9.88 18.52
CA TYR A 172 1.49 -11.12 18.47
C TYR A 172 1.51 -11.79 19.84
N ARG A 173 1.80 -11.04 20.91
CA ARG A 173 1.79 -11.56 22.29
C ARG A 173 0.42 -12.09 22.70
N LEU A 174 -0.65 -11.36 22.36
CA LEU A 174 -2.02 -11.79 22.65
C LEU A 174 -2.32 -13.14 22.02
N LEU A 175 -2.00 -13.32 20.74
CA LEU A 175 -2.29 -14.57 20.04
C LEU A 175 -1.36 -15.72 20.45
N ASP A 176 -0.11 -15.42 20.81
CA ASP A 176 0.84 -16.41 21.34
C ASP A 176 0.35 -17.00 22.66
N GLU A 177 -0.09 -16.14 23.60
CA GLU A 177 -0.65 -16.59 24.88
C GLU A 177 -1.98 -17.33 24.72
N LEU A 178 -2.88 -16.84 23.86
CA LEU A 178 -4.14 -17.54 23.58
C LEU A 178 -3.94 -18.93 22.96
N LEU A 179 -2.88 -19.13 22.18
CA LEU A 179 -2.50 -20.45 21.66
C LEU A 179 -1.98 -21.38 22.76
N ARG A 180 -1.25 -20.85 23.75
CA ARG A 180 -0.70 -21.63 24.87
C ARG A 180 -1.77 -22.01 25.90
N LEU A 181 -2.73 -21.12 26.14
CA LEU A 181 -3.74 -21.27 27.19
C LEU A 181 -4.73 -22.43 26.91
N ASP A 182 -4.89 -22.84 25.65
CA ASP A 182 -5.83 -23.86 25.18
C ASP A 182 -7.25 -23.75 25.80
N ALA A 183 -7.73 -22.51 25.96
CA ALA A 183 -9.03 -22.25 26.57
C ALA A 183 -10.19 -22.76 25.69
N CYS A 184 -11.25 -23.25 26.32
CA CYS A 184 -12.40 -23.81 25.61
C CYS A 184 -13.33 -22.72 25.06
N CYS A 185 -13.49 -21.60 25.78
CA CYS A 185 -14.29 -20.45 25.36
C CYS A 185 -13.68 -19.11 25.80
N VAL A 186 -14.29 -18.01 25.35
CA VAL A 186 -13.81 -16.64 25.64
C VAL A 186 -13.93 -16.28 27.13
N GLU A 187 -14.89 -16.90 27.82
CA GLU A 187 -15.15 -16.75 29.25
C GLU A 187 -14.11 -17.47 30.13
N ASP A 188 -13.49 -18.54 29.62
CA ASP A 188 -12.45 -19.28 30.35
C ASP A 188 -11.09 -18.59 30.33
N VAL A 189 -10.94 -17.54 29.53
CA VAL A 189 -9.71 -16.76 29.44
C VAL A 189 -9.68 -15.75 30.59
N ASP A 190 -8.66 -15.85 31.45
CA ASP A 190 -8.35 -14.83 32.44
C ASP A 190 -7.72 -13.60 31.75
N TRP A 191 -8.56 -12.74 31.19
CA TRP A 191 -8.12 -11.57 30.43
C TRP A 191 -7.26 -10.60 31.25
N ASP A 192 -7.52 -10.49 32.56
CA ASP A 192 -6.81 -9.55 33.43
C ASP A 192 -5.37 -9.96 33.69
N ASN A 193 -5.07 -11.27 33.62
CA ASN A 193 -3.73 -11.81 33.79
C ASN A 193 -3.11 -12.36 32.49
N LEU A 194 -3.81 -12.28 31.36
CA LEU A 194 -3.33 -12.81 30.06
C LEU A 194 -2.09 -12.09 29.54
N LEU A 195 -2.00 -10.77 29.74
CA LEU A 195 -0.87 -9.94 29.33
C LEU A 195 -0.45 -9.06 30.51
N GLU A 196 0.71 -9.33 31.12
CA GLU A 196 1.17 -8.64 32.34
C GLU A 196 1.15 -7.10 32.24
N HIS A 197 1.41 -6.56 31.04
CA HIS A 197 1.49 -5.12 30.78
C HIS A 197 0.19 -4.49 30.24
N ARG A 198 -0.92 -5.23 30.16
CA ARG A 198 -2.20 -4.75 29.61
C ARG A 198 -3.38 -5.17 30.49
N SER A 199 -4.33 -4.25 30.67
CA SER A 199 -5.61 -4.58 31.33
C SER A 199 -6.45 -5.55 30.50
N GLY A 200 -7.18 -6.45 31.14
CA GLY A 200 -8.04 -7.41 30.47
C GLY A 200 -9.10 -6.79 29.58
N ASP A 201 -9.69 -5.67 29.99
CA ASP A 201 -10.66 -4.91 29.18
C ASP A 201 -10.10 -4.52 27.79
N ILE A 202 -8.85 -4.08 27.75
CA ILE A 202 -8.17 -3.66 26.52
C ILE A 202 -7.85 -4.88 25.65
N SER A 203 -7.35 -5.96 26.26
CA SER A 203 -7.04 -7.22 25.57
C SER A 203 -8.29 -7.85 24.95
N LEU A 204 -9.37 -7.97 25.72
CA LEU A 204 -10.66 -8.49 25.26
C LEU A 204 -11.28 -7.60 24.17
N LYS A 205 -11.18 -6.28 24.31
CA LYS A 205 -11.62 -5.34 23.28
C LYS A 205 -10.85 -5.55 21.98
N ARG A 206 -9.53 -5.74 22.02
CA ARG A 206 -8.72 -6.01 20.83
C ARG A 206 -9.08 -7.36 20.21
N TRP A 207 -9.20 -8.42 21.01
CA TRP A 207 -9.65 -9.74 20.56
C TRP A 207 -10.95 -9.65 19.76
N ARG A 208 -11.98 -8.98 20.30
CA ARG A 208 -13.27 -8.77 19.62
C ARG A 208 -13.13 -8.04 18.28
N GLN A 209 -12.24 -7.05 18.18
CA GLN A 209 -11.96 -6.39 16.90
C GLN A 209 -11.35 -7.35 15.86
N MET A 210 -10.46 -8.24 16.28
CA MET A 210 -9.84 -9.23 15.39
C MET A 210 -10.88 -10.24 14.89
N VAL A 211 -11.75 -10.74 15.77
CA VAL A 211 -12.83 -11.67 15.44
C VAL A 211 -13.84 -11.07 14.45
N ASN A 212 -14.13 -9.76 14.55
CA ASN A 212 -15.00 -9.08 13.58
C ASN A 212 -14.46 -9.09 12.12
N HIS A 213 -13.19 -9.44 11.91
CA HIS A 213 -12.54 -9.43 10.60
C HIS A 213 -12.20 -10.82 10.04
N ILE A 214 -12.61 -11.90 10.73
CA ILE A 214 -12.46 -13.28 10.22
C ILE A 214 -13.73 -13.83 9.55
N GLY A 215 -14.81 -13.04 9.47
CA GLY A 215 -16.01 -13.38 8.71
C GLY A 215 -16.74 -14.60 9.29
N GLU A 216 -17.09 -15.58 8.45
CA GLU A 216 -17.77 -16.81 8.88
C GLU A 216 -16.97 -17.62 9.91
N HIS A 217 -15.63 -17.47 9.93
CA HIS A 217 -14.79 -18.08 10.96
C HIS A 217 -15.09 -17.56 12.37
N GLY A 218 -15.70 -16.37 12.49
CA GLY A 218 -16.14 -15.82 13.78
C GLY A 218 -17.34 -16.56 14.39
N LEU A 219 -18.00 -17.43 13.63
CA LEU A 219 -19.07 -18.31 14.12
C LEU A 219 -18.55 -19.70 14.55
N GLN A 220 -17.26 -19.97 14.35
CA GLN A 220 -16.63 -21.22 14.75
C GLN A 220 -16.29 -21.20 16.24
N SER A 221 -15.84 -22.35 16.78
CA SER A 221 -15.39 -22.45 18.17
C SER A 221 -14.26 -21.47 18.48
N PHE A 222 -14.11 -21.11 19.76
CA PHE A 222 -13.05 -20.23 20.23
C PHE A 222 -11.66 -20.70 19.77
N ALA A 223 -11.34 -21.98 19.98
CA ALA A 223 -10.10 -22.59 19.51
C ALA A 223 -9.87 -22.39 18.00
N LYS A 224 -10.93 -22.52 17.18
CA LYS A 224 -10.81 -22.30 15.74
C LYS A 224 -10.60 -20.84 15.37
N GLN A 225 -11.22 -19.91 16.09
CA GLN A 225 -10.99 -18.48 15.92
C GLN A 225 -9.54 -18.12 16.24
N VAL A 226 -9.00 -18.65 17.34
CA VAL A 226 -7.59 -18.48 17.74
C VAL A 226 -6.67 -19.01 16.65
N GLU A 227 -6.89 -20.24 16.16
CA GLU A 227 -6.09 -20.84 15.08
C GLU A 227 -6.10 -19.98 13.80
N VAL A 228 -7.27 -19.49 13.38
CA VAL A 228 -7.41 -18.66 12.16
C VAL A 228 -6.66 -17.33 12.32
N LEU A 229 -6.76 -16.70 13.49
CA LEU A 229 -6.08 -15.44 13.78
C LEU A 229 -4.58 -15.64 13.94
N ALA A 230 -4.13 -16.66 14.67
CA ALA A 230 -2.73 -17.03 14.80
C ALA A 230 -2.09 -17.28 13.43
N LYS A 231 -2.74 -18.08 12.57
CA LYS A 231 -2.23 -18.32 11.21
C LYS A 231 -2.12 -17.05 10.37
N ARG A 232 -2.95 -16.05 10.64
CA ARG A 232 -3.00 -14.79 9.90
C ARG A 232 -1.96 -13.78 10.40
N TYR A 233 -1.89 -13.58 11.70
CA TYR A 233 -0.97 -12.60 12.31
C TYR A 233 0.44 -13.16 12.49
N CYS A 234 0.59 -14.49 12.55
CA CYS A 234 1.87 -15.20 12.70
C CYS A 234 2.62 -14.73 13.97
N PRO A 235 2.17 -15.15 15.18
CA PRO A 235 2.77 -14.77 16.47
C PRO A 235 4.30 -14.96 16.55
N GLU A 236 4.81 -15.97 15.85
CA GLU A 236 6.24 -16.26 15.65
C GLU A 236 7.06 -15.06 15.11
N LEU A 237 6.40 -14.03 14.54
CA LEU A 237 7.04 -12.79 14.09
C LEU A 237 7.26 -11.77 15.20
N LEU A 238 6.94 -12.07 16.46
CA LEU A 238 7.12 -11.16 17.57
C LEU A 238 8.56 -10.62 17.65
N GLU A 239 9.57 -11.50 17.63
CA GLU A 239 10.98 -11.11 17.69
C GLU A 239 11.40 -10.26 16.50
N VAL A 240 10.92 -10.61 15.30
CA VAL A 240 11.15 -9.84 14.06
C VAL A 240 10.59 -8.42 14.21
N ARG A 241 9.40 -8.29 14.82
CA ARG A 241 8.77 -6.99 15.02
C ARG A 241 9.49 -6.15 16.07
N GLU A 242 9.89 -6.75 17.19
CA GLU A 242 10.67 -6.07 18.24
C GLU A 242 12.02 -5.59 17.69
N ALA A 243 12.68 -6.38 16.85
CA ALA A 243 13.91 -5.99 16.17
C ALA A 243 13.71 -4.83 15.16
N LEU A 244 12.53 -4.73 14.52
CA LEU A 244 12.19 -3.59 13.65
C LEU A 244 11.93 -2.31 14.44
N ASP A 245 11.21 -2.41 15.56
CA ASP A 245 10.80 -1.27 16.38
C ASP A 245 11.98 -0.68 17.18
N SER A 246 12.92 -1.51 17.63
CA SER A 246 14.14 -1.09 18.35
C SER A 246 15.24 -0.49 17.47
N ARG A 247 15.14 -0.62 16.13
CA ARG A 247 16.19 -0.17 15.21
C ARG A 247 16.24 1.36 15.04
N PRO A 248 17.43 1.98 15.15
CA PRO A 248 17.62 3.40 14.87
C PRO A 248 17.43 3.67 13.37
N SER A 249 16.94 4.87 13.05
CA SER A 249 16.91 5.35 11.66
C SER A 249 18.28 5.88 11.26
N VAL A 250 18.70 5.55 10.05
CA VAL A 250 19.85 6.17 9.39
C VAL A 250 19.34 7.37 8.58
N ASP A 251 20.07 8.48 8.65
CA ASP A 251 19.77 9.74 7.96
C ASP A 251 19.96 9.65 6.43
#